data_AF-L7JXL1-F1
#
_entry.id   AF-L7JXL1-F1
#
_cell.length_a   1.000
_cell.length_b   1.000
_cell.length_c   1.000
_cell.angle_alpha   90.00
_cell.angle_beta   90.00
_cell.angle_gamma   90.00
#
_symmetry.space_group_name_H-M   'P 1'
#
loop_
_entity.id
_entity.type
_entity.pdbx_description
1 polymer ?
#
loop_
_entity_poly.entity_id
_entity_poly.type
_entity_poly.pdbx_seq_one_letter_code
_entity_poly.pdbx_strand_id
1 'polypeptide(L)'
;MSKNYIFKNINRNYFQNHMMKVDRQIYIISAVFALVLFTVVILSLYSSINAADRAYTNFSGLIDDQLMEFSESDFVEGRVNSKFCSFMSMKLANNDNTISLMYDFCDFKCEDELENWLKNISGEPQYKKFFEAFLKRPSDESKEEIPHDNLKQQKVLPQQTFWVRTASKLFRNFTICKIDRVIDFVLRDTPSSERFNVIIMNYNDEKQYNVFKIQASSNNYELKLIDTLKLKLEGRDAFMIYSDILLKLALAAKSEEKQVQSE
;
A
#
# COMPACT_ATOMS: atom_id res chain seq x y z
N MET A 1 -4.27 78.83 21.90
CA MET A 1 -3.96 77.50 22.48
C MET A 1 -4.44 76.33 21.59
N SER A 2 -4.26 76.37 20.26
CA SER A 2 -4.81 75.34 19.33
C SER A 2 -3.77 74.66 18.42
N LYS A 3 -2.62 75.29 18.14
CA LYS A 3 -1.64 74.76 17.17
C LYS A 3 -0.82 73.53 17.65
N ASN A 4 -0.54 73.39 18.94
CA ASN A 4 0.28 72.28 19.46
C ASN A 4 -0.44 70.92 19.50
N TYR A 5 -1.77 70.90 19.58
CA TYR A 5 -2.54 69.64 19.59
C TYR A 5 -2.62 69.00 18.20
N ILE A 6 -2.68 69.81 17.15
CA ILE A 6 -2.75 69.34 15.76
C ILE A 6 -1.43 68.68 15.35
N PHE A 7 -0.28 69.29 15.66
CA PHE A 7 1.04 68.70 15.38
C PHE A 7 1.28 67.40 16.14
N LYS A 8 0.84 67.29 17.40
CA LYS A 8 1.01 66.07 18.21
C LYS A 8 0.16 64.91 17.68
N ASN A 9 -1.05 65.17 17.19
CA ASN A 9 -1.90 64.14 16.57
C ASN A 9 -1.44 63.72 15.17
N ILE A 10 -0.91 64.63 14.35
CA ILE A 10 -0.35 64.29 13.03
C ILE A 10 0.87 63.37 13.18
N ASN A 11 1.77 63.68 14.13
CA ASN A 11 2.95 62.84 14.39
C ASN A 11 2.55 61.45 14.92
N ARG A 12 1.55 61.37 15.81
CA ARG A 12 1.06 60.09 16.35
C ARG A 12 0.41 59.22 15.27
N ASN A 13 -0.40 59.80 14.38
CA ASN A 13 -1.01 59.08 13.26
C ASN A 13 0.02 58.67 12.20
N TYR A 14 1.05 59.49 11.97
CA TYR A 14 2.16 59.13 11.09
C TYR A 14 2.94 57.93 11.64
N PHE A 15 3.32 57.96 12.92
CA PHE A 15 4.02 56.85 13.58
C PHE A 15 3.18 55.57 13.64
N GLN A 16 1.88 55.65 13.94
CA GLN A 16 1.00 54.48 13.93
C GLN A 16 0.85 53.89 12.51
N ASN A 17 0.66 54.72 11.50
CA ASN A 17 0.59 54.26 10.10
C ASN A 17 1.93 53.68 9.61
N HIS A 18 3.05 54.22 10.09
CA HIS A 18 4.37 53.70 9.75
C HIS A 18 4.69 52.38 10.46
N MET A 19 4.32 52.24 11.74
CA MET A 19 4.43 50.97 12.48
C MET A 19 3.54 49.88 11.87
N MET A 20 2.28 50.18 11.55
CA MET A 20 1.38 49.20 10.89
C MET A 20 1.90 48.73 9.53
N LYS A 21 2.59 49.61 8.77
CA LYS A 21 3.24 49.23 7.50
C LYS A 21 4.45 48.33 7.72
N VAL A 22 5.27 48.60 8.73
CA VAL A 22 6.43 47.78 9.09
C VAL A 22 5.99 46.41 9.59
N ASP A 23 4.99 46.33 10.47
CA ASP A 23 4.43 45.07 10.96
C ASP A 23 3.89 44.22 9.80
N ARG A 24 3.14 44.83 8.88
CA ARG A 24 2.65 44.16 7.66
C ARG A 24 3.79 43.63 6.79
N GLN A 25 4.89 44.39 6.64
CA GLN A 25 6.07 43.96 5.90
C GLN A 25 6.77 42.78 6.58
N ILE A 26 6.90 42.81 7.90
CA ILE A 26 7.47 41.69 8.69
C ILE A 26 6.61 40.43 8.52
N TYR A 27 5.28 40.55 8.60
CA TYR A 27 4.39 39.41 8.36
C TYR A 27 4.53 38.85 6.94
N ILE A 28 4.59 39.70 5.91
CA ILE A 28 4.78 39.26 4.53
C ILE A 28 6.13 38.54 4.36
N ILE A 29 7.22 39.12 4.87
CA ILE A 29 8.56 38.53 4.78
C ILE A 29 8.60 37.19 5.52
N SER A 30 8.01 37.11 6.72
CA SER A 30 7.94 35.87 7.49
C SER A 30 7.13 34.78 6.78
N ALA A 31 6.00 35.14 6.14
CA ALA A 31 5.19 34.21 5.37
C ALA A 31 5.92 33.70 4.12
N VAL A 32 6.62 34.58 3.40
CA VAL A 32 7.46 34.19 2.26
C VAL A 32 8.57 33.25 2.70
N PHE A 33 9.27 33.56 3.79
CA PHE A 33 10.35 32.71 4.31
C PHE A 33 9.84 31.35 4.77
N ALA A 34 8.71 31.29 5.47
CA ALA A 34 8.06 30.04 5.85
C ALA A 34 7.66 29.20 4.63
N LEU A 35 7.12 29.83 3.57
CA LEU A 35 6.76 29.15 2.33
C LEU A 35 7.99 28.59 1.60
N VAL A 36 9.09 29.36 1.56
CA VAL A 36 10.36 28.91 0.98
C VAL A 36 10.91 27.71 1.76
N LEU A 37 10.96 27.80 3.09
CA LEU A 37 11.40 26.69 3.94
C LEU A 37 10.53 25.45 3.74
N PHE A 38 9.21 25.61 3.71
CA PHE A 38 8.28 24.51 3.48
C PHE A 38 8.52 23.85 2.11
N THR A 39 8.78 24.65 1.08
CA THR A 39 9.11 24.15 -0.27
C THR A 39 10.42 23.36 -0.26
N VAL A 40 11.46 23.87 0.40
CA VAL A 40 12.75 23.18 0.53
C VAL A 40 12.58 21.84 1.25
N VAL A 41 11.78 21.79 2.31
CA VAL A 41 11.48 20.55 3.04
C VAL A 41 10.77 19.54 2.14
N ILE A 42 9.74 19.97 1.38
CA ILE A 42 9.04 19.10 0.44
C ILE A 42 9.99 18.55 -0.63
N LEU A 43 10.84 19.40 -1.21
CA LEU A 43 11.80 18.99 -2.24
C LEU A 43 12.85 18.01 -1.68
N SER A 44 13.32 18.24 -0.44
CA SER A 44 14.23 17.33 0.24
C SER A 44 13.58 15.96 0.47
N LEU A 45 12.34 15.93 0.97
CA LEU A 45 11.60 14.68 1.16
C LEU A 45 11.36 13.95 -0.16
N TYR A 46 11.00 14.69 -1.22
CA TYR A 46 10.85 14.14 -2.56
C TYR A 46 12.14 13.51 -3.07
N SER A 47 13.27 14.23 -2.93
CA SER A 47 14.58 13.76 -3.37
C SER A 47 15.02 12.50 -2.61
N SER A 48 14.83 12.47 -1.29
CA SER A 48 15.16 11.30 -0.45
C SER A 48 14.32 10.07 -0.82
N ILE A 49 13.02 10.24 -1.03
CA ILE A 49 12.15 9.13 -1.44
C ILE A 49 12.50 8.66 -2.85
N ASN A 50 12.76 9.58 -3.78
CA ASN A 50 13.20 9.23 -5.13
C ASN A 50 14.55 8.48 -5.13
N ALA A 51 15.48 8.87 -4.25
CA ALA A 51 16.76 8.17 -4.11
C ALA A 51 16.56 6.76 -3.55
N ALA A 52 15.70 6.60 -2.54
CA ALA A 52 15.35 5.29 -1.98
C ALA A 52 14.64 4.41 -3.03
N ASP A 53 13.71 4.98 -3.80
CA ASP A 53 12.98 4.28 -4.86
C ASP A 53 13.90 3.82 -6.00
N ARG A 54 14.85 4.66 -6.41
CA ARG A 54 15.88 4.27 -7.40
C ARG A 54 16.81 3.20 -6.87
N ALA A 55 17.26 3.32 -5.62
CA ALA A 55 18.07 2.28 -5.00
C ALA A 55 17.31 0.95 -5.00
N TYR A 56 16.04 0.98 -4.58
CA TYR A 56 15.18 -0.20 -4.56
C TYR A 56 14.99 -0.85 -5.93
N THR A 57 14.58 -0.06 -6.93
CA THR A 57 14.31 -0.54 -8.30
C THR A 57 15.57 -1.02 -9.03
N ASN A 58 16.74 -0.52 -8.64
CA ASN A 58 18.02 -1.06 -9.12
C ASN A 58 18.37 -2.38 -8.43
N PHE A 59 18.09 -2.52 -7.13
CA PHE A 59 18.27 -3.77 -6.39
C PHE A 59 17.26 -4.85 -6.78
N SER A 60 16.06 -4.49 -7.22
CA SER A 60 15.05 -5.46 -7.67
C SER A 60 15.47 -6.19 -8.97
N GLY A 61 16.48 -5.72 -9.69
CA GLY A 61 17.11 -6.51 -10.75
C GLY A 61 17.77 -7.81 -10.25
N LEU A 62 18.07 -7.91 -8.95
CA LEU A 62 18.50 -9.16 -8.28
C LEU A 62 17.31 -10.01 -7.81
N ILE A 63 16.13 -9.40 -7.64
CA ILE A 63 14.89 -10.14 -7.34
C ILE A 63 14.49 -10.96 -8.57
N ASP A 64 14.74 -10.46 -9.80
CA ASP A 64 14.56 -11.22 -11.05
C ASP A 64 15.32 -12.56 -11.03
N ASP A 65 16.52 -12.61 -10.44
CA ASP A 65 17.33 -13.83 -10.33
C ASP A 65 16.81 -14.82 -9.27
N GLN A 66 16.19 -14.32 -8.19
CA GLN A 66 15.57 -15.17 -7.15
C GLN A 66 14.16 -15.64 -7.54
N LEU A 67 13.48 -14.93 -8.43
CA LEU A 67 12.15 -15.27 -8.91
C LEU A 67 12.12 -16.40 -9.93
N MET A 68 13.27 -16.82 -10.49
CA MET A 68 13.34 -18.00 -11.37
C MET A 68 12.95 -19.31 -10.67
N GLU A 69 12.78 -19.30 -9.34
CA GLU A 69 12.18 -20.43 -8.60
C GLU A 69 10.63 -20.43 -8.64
N PHE A 70 9.97 -19.31 -8.95
CA PHE A 70 8.55 -19.27 -9.28
C PHE A 70 8.38 -19.61 -10.77
N SER A 71 7.40 -20.45 -11.10
CA SER A 71 7.33 -21.13 -12.39
C SER A 71 7.51 -20.18 -13.61
N GLU A 72 8.41 -20.53 -14.54
CA GLU A 72 8.68 -19.74 -15.77
C GLU A 72 7.42 -19.45 -16.62
N SER A 73 6.33 -20.20 -16.42
CA SER A 73 5.05 -19.98 -17.11
C SER A 73 4.30 -18.73 -16.65
N ASP A 74 4.44 -18.33 -15.39
CA ASP A 74 3.68 -17.22 -14.80
C ASP A 74 4.29 -15.85 -15.12
N PHE A 75 5.57 -15.85 -15.47
CA PHE A 75 6.40 -14.67 -15.68
C PHE A 75 7.25 -14.83 -16.94
N VAL A 76 6.84 -14.19 -18.03
CA VAL A 76 7.57 -14.24 -19.31
C VAL A 76 8.31 -12.92 -19.51
N GLU A 77 9.64 -12.97 -19.59
CA GLU A 77 10.50 -11.81 -19.92
C GLU A 77 10.29 -10.58 -19.00
N GLY A 78 10.08 -10.80 -17.69
CA GLY A 78 9.85 -9.71 -16.73
C GLY A 78 8.49 -9.02 -16.91
N ARG A 79 7.51 -9.73 -17.48
CA ARG A 79 6.12 -9.30 -17.60
C ARG A 79 5.20 -10.31 -16.90
N VAL A 80 4.14 -9.78 -16.30
CA VAL A 80 3.07 -10.58 -15.70
C VAL A 80 2.29 -11.27 -16.83
N ASN A 81 2.37 -12.59 -16.92
CA ASN A 81 1.60 -13.38 -17.88
C ASN A 81 0.28 -13.87 -17.25
N SER A 82 0.34 -14.22 -15.96
CA SER A 82 -0.80 -14.64 -15.15
C SER A 82 -1.45 -13.44 -14.45
N LYS A 83 -2.72 -13.13 -14.77
CA LYS A 83 -3.40 -11.91 -14.31
C LYS A 83 -3.70 -11.90 -12.82
N PHE A 84 -3.76 -13.05 -12.16
CA PHE A 84 -4.25 -13.15 -10.79
C PHE A 84 -3.23 -13.77 -9.84
N CYS A 85 -3.07 -13.15 -8.67
CA CYS A 85 -2.47 -13.78 -7.50
C CYS A 85 -3.42 -13.58 -6.33
N SER A 86 -3.79 -14.66 -5.67
CA SER A 86 -4.68 -14.66 -4.51
C SER A 86 -3.96 -15.09 -3.23
N PHE A 87 -4.50 -14.74 -2.06
CA PHE A 87 -4.13 -15.33 -0.77
C PHE A 87 -5.21 -15.05 0.28
N MET A 88 -5.17 -15.77 1.41
CA MET A 88 -6.17 -15.69 2.46
C MET A 88 -5.63 -15.04 3.74
N SER A 89 -6.44 -14.19 4.37
CA SER A 89 -6.15 -13.61 5.69
C SER A 89 -7.25 -13.99 6.65
N MET A 90 -6.90 -14.60 7.78
CA MET A 90 -7.86 -15.13 8.77
C MET A 90 -7.42 -14.76 10.18
N LYS A 91 -8.36 -14.37 11.04
CA LYS A 91 -8.06 -14.20 12.45
C LYS A 91 -8.15 -15.55 13.17
N LEU A 92 -7.02 -16.08 13.66
CA LEU A 92 -7.03 -17.23 14.56
C LEU A 92 -7.52 -16.83 15.95
N ALA A 93 -7.99 -17.80 16.73
CA ALA A 93 -8.71 -17.58 17.99
C ALA A 93 -7.90 -16.85 19.09
N ASN A 94 -6.58 -16.77 18.94
CA ASN A 94 -5.70 -15.97 19.80
C ASN A 94 -5.47 -14.60 19.15
N ASN A 95 -5.27 -13.55 19.94
CA ASN A 95 -5.30 -12.13 19.53
C ASN A 95 -4.39 -11.69 18.37
N ASP A 96 -3.59 -12.60 17.80
CA ASP A 96 -2.69 -12.32 16.70
C ASP A 96 -3.40 -12.58 15.36
N ASN A 97 -3.53 -11.51 14.57
CA ASN A 97 -4.05 -11.60 13.22
C ASN A 97 -3.02 -12.35 12.35
N THR A 98 -3.41 -13.47 11.75
CA THR A 98 -2.55 -14.26 10.87
C THR A 98 -3.04 -14.22 9.42
N ILE A 99 -2.14 -14.47 8.49
CA ILE A 99 -2.40 -14.54 7.05
C ILE A 99 -1.97 -15.92 6.61
N SER A 100 -2.88 -16.69 6.01
CA SER A 100 -2.54 -17.99 5.42
C SER A 100 -2.23 -17.76 3.95
N LEU A 101 -0.97 -18.01 3.56
CA LEU A 101 -0.63 -17.95 2.14
C LEU A 101 -1.21 -19.15 1.42
N MET A 102 -2.05 -18.86 0.44
CA MET A 102 -2.38 -19.78 -0.64
C MET A 102 -2.32 -18.95 -1.91
N TYR A 103 -1.20 -19.02 -2.62
CA TYR A 103 -1.06 -18.33 -3.90
C TYR A 103 -1.39 -19.29 -5.03
N ASP A 104 -2.18 -18.81 -5.99
CA ASP A 104 -2.35 -19.46 -7.27
C ASP A 104 -2.28 -18.40 -8.37
N PHE A 105 -1.69 -18.79 -9.48
CA PHE A 105 -1.63 -17.98 -10.69
C PHE A 105 -2.67 -18.50 -11.66
N CYS A 106 -3.67 -17.66 -11.97
CA CYS A 106 -4.78 -18.06 -12.84
C CYS A 106 -4.70 -17.34 -14.19
N ASP A 107 -4.97 -18.11 -15.26
CA ASP A 107 -5.01 -17.62 -16.64
C ASP A 107 -6.12 -16.58 -16.88
N PHE A 108 -5.99 -15.87 -18.00
CA PHE A 108 -6.90 -14.84 -18.55
C PHE A 108 -8.41 -15.15 -18.51
N LYS A 109 -8.81 -16.42 -18.40
CA LYS A 109 -10.23 -16.84 -18.39
C LYS A 109 -11.00 -16.40 -17.14
N CYS A 110 -10.31 -16.03 -16.07
CA CYS A 110 -10.94 -15.65 -14.80
C CYS A 110 -11.35 -14.17 -14.71
N GLU A 111 -11.05 -13.33 -15.72
CA GLU A 111 -11.37 -11.89 -15.67
C GLU A 111 -12.88 -11.61 -15.73
N ASP A 112 -13.58 -12.23 -16.69
CA ASP A 112 -15.05 -12.16 -16.78
C ASP A 112 -15.72 -12.74 -15.52
N GLU A 113 -15.11 -13.77 -14.91
CA GLU A 113 -15.63 -14.38 -13.68
C GLU A 113 -15.46 -13.46 -12.47
N LEU A 114 -14.31 -12.79 -12.33
CA LEU A 114 -14.08 -11.82 -11.27
C LEU A 114 -15.06 -10.65 -11.38
N GLU A 115 -15.26 -10.08 -12.58
CA GLU A 115 -16.23 -8.99 -12.77
C GLU A 115 -17.67 -9.41 -12.42
N ASN A 116 -18.03 -10.66 -12.73
CA ASN A 116 -19.31 -11.21 -12.35
C ASN A 116 -19.42 -11.41 -10.83
N TRP A 117 -18.32 -11.72 -10.15
CA TRP A 117 -18.29 -11.93 -8.70
C TRP A 117 -18.29 -10.62 -7.89
N LEU A 118 -17.70 -9.56 -8.44
CA LEU A 118 -17.73 -8.22 -7.84
C LEU A 118 -19.14 -7.60 -7.78
N LYS A 119 -20.12 -8.16 -8.52
CA LYS A 119 -21.51 -7.64 -8.60
C LYS A 119 -22.47 -8.17 -7.52
N ASN A 120 -21.94 -8.86 -6.49
CA ASN A 120 -22.61 -9.56 -5.37
C ASN A 120 -22.96 -11.02 -5.63
N ILE A 121 -22.56 -11.87 -4.69
CA ILE A 121 -22.84 -13.31 -4.67
C ILE A 121 -23.35 -13.73 -3.30
N SER A 122 -24.45 -14.46 -3.31
CA SER A 122 -24.97 -15.22 -2.17
C SER A 122 -25.41 -16.59 -2.69
N GLY A 123 -24.86 -17.66 -2.13
CA GLY A 123 -25.24 -19.03 -2.50
C GLY A 123 -24.06 -19.98 -2.63
N GLU A 124 -24.24 -21.19 -2.10
CA GLU A 124 -23.24 -22.26 -2.05
C GLU A 124 -22.58 -22.60 -3.40
N PRO A 125 -23.30 -22.68 -4.54
CA PRO A 125 -22.67 -23.03 -5.82
C PRO A 125 -21.70 -21.97 -6.32
N GLN A 126 -22.03 -20.70 -6.13
CA GLN A 126 -21.20 -19.57 -6.56
C GLN A 126 -20.00 -19.40 -5.62
N TYR A 127 -20.20 -19.63 -4.32
CA TYR A 127 -19.11 -19.72 -3.35
C TYR A 127 -18.12 -20.83 -3.73
N LYS A 128 -18.58 -22.06 -3.99
CA LYS A 128 -17.66 -23.16 -4.37
C LYS A 128 -16.88 -22.87 -5.65
N LYS A 129 -17.54 -22.34 -6.68
CA LYS A 129 -16.87 -21.89 -7.92
C LYS A 129 -15.81 -20.82 -7.65
N PHE A 130 -16.08 -19.88 -6.74
CA PHE A 130 -15.12 -18.88 -6.31
C PHE A 130 -13.84 -19.49 -5.76
N PHE A 131 -14.00 -20.39 -4.80
CA PHE A 131 -12.86 -21.07 -4.20
C PHE A 131 -12.13 -21.91 -5.24
N GLU A 132 -12.82 -22.70 -6.04
CA GLU A 132 -12.17 -23.53 -7.06
C GLU A 132 -11.36 -22.72 -8.09
N ALA A 133 -11.76 -21.49 -8.42
CA ALA A 133 -11.03 -20.67 -9.39
C ALA A 133 -9.88 -19.86 -8.79
N PHE A 134 -10.01 -19.34 -7.56
CA PHE A 134 -9.00 -18.45 -6.97
C PHE A 134 -8.25 -19.06 -5.79
N LEU A 135 -8.68 -20.19 -5.25
CA LEU A 135 -8.14 -20.80 -4.05
C LEU A 135 -8.16 -22.32 -4.22
N LYS A 136 -7.11 -22.90 -4.81
CA LYS A 136 -6.95 -24.37 -4.86
C LYS A 136 -7.29 -24.95 -3.49
N ARG A 137 -8.20 -25.93 -3.46
CA ARG A 137 -8.54 -26.62 -2.20
C ARG A 137 -7.24 -27.09 -1.56
N PRO A 138 -7.07 -26.90 -0.24
CA PRO A 138 -5.89 -27.33 0.46
C PRO A 138 -5.84 -28.86 0.47
N SER A 139 -5.25 -29.44 -0.57
CA SER A 139 -4.69 -30.78 -0.49
C SER A 139 -3.26 -30.60 0.04
N ASP A 140 -3.15 -30.65 1.37
CA ASP A 140 -1.98 -31.04 2.16
C ASP A 140 -0.63 -30.28 2.03
N GLU A 141 -0.46 -29.27 1.18
CA GLU A 141 0.85 -28.62 1.03
C GLU A 141 0.79 -27.11 1.36
N SER A 142 1.56 -26.75 2.39
CA SER A 142 1.81 -25.43 3.01
C SER A 142 0.63 -24.68 3.63
N LYS A 143 0.39 -24.94 4.93
CA LYS A 143 -0.28 -23.98 5.84
C LYS A 143 0.77 -23.07 6.47
N GLU A 144 1.43 -22.25 5.66
CA GLU A 144 2.31 -21.21 6.23
C GLU A 144 1.43 -20.08 6.78
N GLU A 145 1.47 -19.92 8.10
CA GLU A 145 0.80 -18.84 8.80
C GLU A 145 1.77 -17.65 8.90
N ILE A 146 1.29 -16.45 8.59
CA ILE A 146 2.08 -15.22 8.66
C ILE A 146 1.44 -14.28 9.66
N PRO A 147 2.10 -14.02 10.80
CA PRO A 147 1.70 -12.97 11.72
C PRO A 147 1.69 -11.61 11.01
N HIS A 148 0.64 -10.82 11.24
CA HIS A 148 0.54 -9.47 10.68
C HIS A 148 1.78 -8.61 10.97
N ASP A 149 2.39 -8.78 12.15
CA ASP A 149 3.60 -8.05 12.51
C ASP A 149 4.83 -8.47 11.68
N ASN A 150 4.93 -9.74 11.28
CA ASN A 150 5.99 -10.21 10.38
C ASN A 150 5.84 -9.57 9.00
N LEU A 151 4.62 -9.56 8.45
CA LEU A 151 4.36 -8.91 7.16
C LEU A 151 4.56 -7.38 7.23
N LYS A 152 4.20 -6.75 8.35
CA LYS A 152 4.43 -5.32 8.59
C LYS A 152 5.92 -4.96 8.62
N GLN A 153 6.78 -5.86 9.09
CA GLN A 153 8.23 -5.68 9.06
C GLN A 153 8.81 -5.76 7.64
N GLN A 154 8.11 -6.41 6.69
CA GLN A 154 8.54 -6.50 5.28
C GLN A 154 8.25 -5.23 4.46
N LYS A 155 7.64 -4.19 5.05
CA LYS A 155 7.48 -2.90 4.38
C LYS A 155 8.84 -2.35 3.98
N VAL A 156 8.93 -1.74 2.78
CA VAL A 156 10.16 -1.10 2.30
C VAL A 156 10.54 0.07 3.20
N LEU A 157 9.54 0.76 3.76
CA LEU A 157 9.72 1.81 4.75
C LEU A 157 9.19 1.32 6.12
N PRO A 158 9.92 0.45 6.84
CA PRO A 158 9.40 -0.26 8.02
C PRO A 158 9.23 0.65 9.25
N GLN A 159 10.03 1.70 9.37
CA GLN A 159 9.96 2.68 10.46
C GLN A 159 9.68 4.09 9.93
N GLN A 160 8.40 4.36 9.67
CA GLN A 160 8.00 5.67 9.22
C GLN A 160 7.90 6.62 10.41
N THR A 161 8.89 7.51 10.57
CA THR A 161 8.67 8.75 11.33
C THR A 161 7.45 9.47 10.76
N PHE A 162 6.82 10.35 11.54
CA PHE A 162 5.64 11.10 11.08
C PHE A 162 5.86 11.78 9.71
N TRP A 163 7.07 12.30 9.48
CA TRP A 163 7.48 12.92 8.23
C TRP A 163 7.56 11.94 7.07
N VAL A 164 8.17 10.77 7.26
CA VAL A 164 8.25 9.72 6.22
C VAL A 164 6.86 9.20 5.88
N ARG A 165 5.97 9.03 6.87
CA ARG A 165 4.57 8.64 6.65
C ARG A 165 3.79 9.67 5.86
N THR A 166 4.04 10.95 6.13
CA THR A 166 3.38 12.05 5.41
C THR A 166 3.91 12.12 3.97
N ALA A 167 5.22 11.99 3.81
CA ALA A 167 5.88 12.02 2.51
C ALA A 167 5.49 10.82 1.64
N SER A 168 5.38 9.59 2.18
CA SER A 168 4.92 8.42 1.41
C SER A 168 3.47 8.55 0.93
N LYS A 169 2.62 9.25 1.71
CA LYS A 169 1.25 9.60 1.30
C LYS A 169 1.22 10.68 0.21
N LEU A 170 2.05 11.71 0.32
CA LEU A 170 2.14 12.79 -0.67
C LEU A 170 2.72 12.29 -2.00
N PHE A 171 3.78 11.47 -1.92
CA PHE A 171 4.51 10.95 -3.07
C PHE A 171 4.15 9.49 -3.35
N ARG A 172 2.85 9.21 -3.38
CA ARG A 172 2.26 7.87 -3.54
C ARG A 172 2.58 7.13 -4.84
N ASN A 173 3.26 7.79 -5.78
CA ASN A 173 3.53 7.27 -7.13
C ASN A 173 4.88 6.54 -7.25
N PHE A 174 5.75 6.64 -6.24
CA PHE A 174 6.99 5.85 -6.18
C PHE A 174 6.68 4.37 -5.92
N THR A 175 7.45 3.47 -6.52
CA THR A 175 7.25 2.02 -6.44
C THR A 175 7.27 1.52 -4.99
N ILE A 176 8.23 1.98 -4.18
CA ILE A 176 8.31 1.63 -2.76
C ILE A 176 7.03 2.03 -1.98
N CYS A 177 6.43 3.17 -2.33
CA CYS A 177 5.19 3.63 -1.72
C CYS A 177 3.99 2.80 -2.18
N LYS A 178 3.98 2.32 -3.43
CA LYS A 178 2.92 1.45 -3.97
C LYS A 178 2.95 0.08 -3.29
N ILE A 179 4.13 -0.51 -3.12
CA ILE A 179 4.34 -1.78 -2.40
C ILE A 179 3.85 -1.67 -0.95
N ASP A 180 4.32 -0.65 -0.22
CA ASP A 180 3.89 -0.40 1.16
C ASP A 180 2.37 -0.21 1.28
N ARG A 181 1.73 0.40 0.28
CA ARG A 181 0.27 0.56 0.22
C ARG A 181 -0.45 -0.77 -0.01
N VAL A 182 0.10 -1.69 -0.80
CA VAL A 182 -0.45 -3.03 -0.96
C VAL A 182 -0.34 -3.78 0.37
N ILE A 183 0.80 -3.73 1.05
CA ILE A 183 0.97 -4.34 2.39
C ILE A 183 -0.01 -3.73 3.39
N ASP A 184 -0.11 -2.40 3.46
CA ASP A 184 -1.08 -1.73 4.34
C ASP A 184 -2.53 -2.10 4.00
N PHE A 185 -2.85 -2.31 2.71
CA PHE A 185 -4.15 -2.77 2.28
C PHE A 185 -4.44 -4.19 2.76
N VAL A 186 -3.48 -5.11 2.66
CA VAL A 186 -3.60 -6.48 3.17
C VAL A 186 -3.85 -6.50 4.68
N LEU A 187 -3.07 -5.71 5.43
CA LEU A 187 -3.09 -5.71 6.89
C LEU A 187 -4.32 -5.03 7.51
N ARG A 188 -5.09 -4.27 6.74
CA ARG A 188 -6.25 -3.51 7.22
C ARG A 188 -7.51 -4.40 7.32
N ASP A 189 -8.45 -4.04 8.20
CA ASP A 189 -9.81 -4.59 8.25
C ASP A 189 -9.84 -6.12 8.36
N THR A 190 -9.06 -6.65 9.31
CA THR A 190 -9.05 -8.08 9.60
C THR A 190 -10.43 -8.51 10.11
N PRO A 191 -11.03 -9.56 9.53
CA PRO A 191 -12.35 -10.04 9.93
C PRO A 191 -12.40 -10.49 11.40
N SER A 192 -13.57 -10.39 12.01
CA SER A 192 -13.89 -11.06 13.27
C SER A 192 -13.86 -12.59 13.09
N SER A 193 -13.82 -13.34 14.20
CA SER A 193 -13.81 -14.80 14.20
C SER A 193 -14.84 -15.40 13.22
N GLU A 194 -14.45 -16.50 12.55
CA GLU A 194 -15.22 -17.26 11.53
C GLU A 194 -15.29 -16.67 10.12
N ARG A 195 -14.73 -15.49 9.88
CA ARG A 195 -14.60 -14.91 8.54
C ARG A 195 -13.14 -14.78 8.14
N PHE A 196 -12.89 -14.78 6.84
CA PHE A 196 -11.57 -14.53 6.28
C PHE A 196 -11.66 -13.60 5.08
N ASN A 197 -10.57 -12.89 4.79
CA ASN A 197 -10.42 -12.08 3.60
C ASN A 197 -9.66 -12.88 2.55
N VAL A 198 -10.20 -12.95 1.35
CA VAL A 198 -9.48 -13.35 0.14
C VAL A 198 -8.97 -12.08 -0.51
N ILE A 199 -7.66 -11.98 -0.66
CA ILE A 199 -7.01 -10.89 -1.38
C ILE A 199 -6.75 -11.38 -2.80
N ILE A 200 -7.12 -10.60 -3.81
CA ILE A 200 -6.86 -10.91 -5.22
C ILE A 200 -6.17 -9.71 -5.86
N MET A 201 -4.96 -9.91 -6.35
CA MET A 201 -4.20 -8.93 -7.13
C MET A 201 -4.47 -9.19 -8.61
N ASN A 202 -4.90 -8.17 -9.36
CA ASN A 202 -5.19 -8.20 -10.79
C ASN A 202 -4.47 -7.07 -11.55
N TYR A 203 -3.82 -7.37 -12.67
CA TYR A 203 -3.36 -6.37 -13.64
C TYR A 203 -4.13 -6.49 -14.95
N ASN A 204 -4.93 -5.46 -15.26
CA ASN A 204 -5.80 -5.46 -16.43
C ASN A 204 -5.15 -4.77 -17.66
N ASP A 205 -5.81 -4.93 -18.80
CA ASP A 205 -5.33 -4.44 -20.10
C ASP A 205 -5.29 -2.90 -20.18
N GLU A 206 -5.96 -2.20 -19.25
CA GLU A 206 -5.96 -0.74 -19.13
C GLU A 206 -4.79 -0.18 -18.31
N LYS A 207 -3.77 -1.00 -18.00
CA LYS A 207 -2.63 -0.61 -17.15
C LYS A 207 -3.06 -0.24 -15.73
N GLN A 208 -4.15 -0.85 -15.24
CA GLN A 208 -4.62 -0.71 -13.87
C GLN A 208 -4.30 -1.97 -13.09
N TYR A 209 -3.60 -1.78 -11.98
CA TYR A 209 -3.37 -2.81 -10.99
C TYR A 209 -4.37 -2.64 -9.86
N ASN A 210 -5.21 -3.64 -9.68
CA ASN A 210 -6.28 -3.67 -8.71
C ASN A 210 -5.98 -4.75 -7.66
N VAL A 211 -6.05 -4.40 -6.38
CA VAL A 211 -6.04 -5.37 -5.29
C VAL A 211 -7.43 -5.38 -4.67
N PHE A 212 -8.14 -6.49 -4.84
CA PHE A 212 -9.47 -6.71 -4.29
C PHE A 212 -9.36 -7.37 -2.92
N LYS A 213 -10.19 -6.94 -1.98
CA LYS A 213 -10.38 -7.60 -0.70
C LYS A 213 -11.81 -8.11 -0.62
N ILE A 214 -11.96 -9.42 -0.64
CA ILE A 214 -13.25 -10.10 -0.62
C ILE A 214 -13.37 -10.83 0.71
N GLN A 215 -14.34 -10.47 1.54
CA GLN A 215 -14.65 -11.22 2.75
C GLN A 215 -15.46 -12.46 2.38
N ALA A 216 -15.04 -13.60 2.89
CA ALA A 216 -15.71 -14.89 2.74
C ALA A 216 -16.17 -15.43 4.10
N SER A 217 -17.35 -16.06 4.10
CA SER A 217 -17.90 -16.81 5.24
C SER A 217 -18.26 -18.21 4.79
N SER A 218 -17.56 -19.23 5.31
CA SER A 218 -17.89 -20.63 5.01
C SER A 218 -19.22 -21.07 5.62
N ASN A 219 -19.63 -20.46 6.74
CA ASN A 219 -20.88 -20.81 7.43
C ASN A 219 -22.12 -20.38 6.64
N ASN A 220 -22.07 -19.23 5.96
CA ASN A 220 -23.20 -18.68 5.20
C ASN A 220 -23.02 -18.78 3.68
N TYR A 221 -21.89 -19.30 3.20
CA TYR A 221 -21.50 -19.28 1.78
C TYR A 221 -21.64 -17.89 1.15
N GLU A 222 -21.17 -16.88 1.87
CA GLU A 222 -21.23 -15.47 1.48
C GLU A 222 -19.88 -14.99 0.96
N LEU A 223 -19.92 -14.18 -0.11
CA LEU A 223 -18.78 -13.45 -0.64
C LEU A 223 -19.15 -11.98 -0.74
N LYS A 224 -18.35 -11.12 -0.12
CA LYS A 224 -18.58 -9.68 -0.11
C LYS A 224 -17.32 -8.93 -0.46
N LEU A 225 -17.34 -8.15 -1.53
CA LEU A 225 -16.28 -7.18 -1.80
C LEU A 225 -16.30 -6.11 -0.70
N ILE A 226 -15.19 -5.98 0.02
CA ILE A 226 -15.04 -5.02 1.12
C ILE A 226 -14.38 -3.74 0.62
N ASP A 227 -13.26 -3.88 -0.09
CA ASP A 227 -12.46 -2.75 -0.56
C ASP A 227 -11.69 -3.10 -1.83
N THR A 228 -11.22 -2.09 -2.55
CA THR A 228 -10.39 -2.22 -3.75
C THR A 228 -9.31 -1.15 -3.78
N LEU A 229 -8.06 -1.56 -3.75
CA LEU A 229 -6.92 -0.68 -4.00
C LEU A 229 -6.63 -0.61 -5.50
N LYS A 230 -6.78 0.58 -6.09
CA LYS A 230 -6.42 0.83 -7.49
C LYS A 230 -5.10 1.58 -7.60
N LEU A 231 -4.18 1.04 -8.40
CA LEU A 231 -2.87 1.61 -8.72
C LEU A 231 -2.74 1.72 -10.24
N LYS A 232 -2.26 2.87 -10.73
CA LYS A 232 -1.92 3.04 -12.15
C LYS A 232 -0.46 2.64 -12.33
N LEU A 233 -0.21 1.56 -13.06
CA LEU A 233 1.12 0.95 -13.22
C LEU A 233 1.44 0.76 -14.69
N GLU A 234 2.70 0.94 -15.07
CA GLU A 234 3.19 0.39 -16.33
C GLU A 234 3.46 -1.11 -16.16
N GLY A 235 3.51 -1.89 -17.26
CA GLY A 235 3.60 -3.36 -17.18
C GLY A 235 4.80 -3.86 -16.38
N ARG A 236 5.95 -3.19 -16.48
CA ARG A 236 7.16 -3.51 -15.71
C ARG A 236 7.01 -3.19 -14.22
N ASP A 237 6.37 -2.07 -13.89
CA ASP A 237 6.06 -1.72 -12.49
C ASP A 237 5.08 -2.72 -11.86
N ALA A 238 4.11 -3.20 -12.64
CA ALA A 238 3.14 -4.21 -12.21
C ALA A 238 3.84 -5.52 -11.86
N PHE A 239 4.72 -6.00 -12.75
CA PHE A 239 5.55 -7.17 -12.48
C PHE A 239 6.36 -7.01 -11.20
N MET A 240 7.10 -5.91 -11.07
CA MET A 240 7.91 -5.65 -9.88
C MET A 240 7.09 -5.65 -8.59
N ILE A 241 5.89 -5.06 -8.61
CA ILE A 241 5.01 -5.04 -7.44
C ILE A 241 4.45 -6.43 -7.12
N TYR A 242 4.01 -7.20 -8.12
CA TYR A 242 3.54 -8.57 -7.91
C TYR A 242 4.60 -9.43 -7.23
N SER A 243 5.76 -9.48 -7.87
CA SER A 243 6.81 -10.40 -7.47
C SER A 243 7.43 -10.02 -6.13
N ASP A 244 7.52 -8.72 -5.84
CA ASP A 244 7.98 -8.24 -4.55
C ASP A 244 7.00 -8.56 -3.41
N ILE A 245 5.69 -8.42 -3.65
CA ILE A 245 4.68 -8.79 -2.66
C ILE A 245 4.74 -10.29 -2.37
N LEU A 246 4.85 -11.13 -3.41
CA LEU A 246 5.01 -12.58 -3.25
C LEU A 246 6.27 -12.94 -2.47
N LEU A 247 7.42 -12.34 -2.80
CA LEU A 247 8.67 -12.55 -2.10
C LEU A 247 8.55 -12.16 -0.62
N LYS A 248 7.95 -11.01 -0.32
CA LYS A 248 7.76 -10.54 1.05
C LYS A 248 6.82 -11.42 1.85
N LEU A 249 5.77 -11.91 1.22
CA LEU A 249 4.89 -12.90 1.83
C LEU A 249 5.69 -14.18 2.17
N ALA A 250 6.46 -14.72 1.22
CA ALA A 250 7.31 -15.89 1.47
C ALA A 250 8.37 -15.66 2.57
N LEU A 251 9.00 -14.48 2.59
CA LEU A 251 9.99 -14.13 3.63
C LEU A 251 9.33 -13.97 5.02
N ALA A 252 8.13 -13.42 5.08
CA ALA A 252 7.39 -13.26 6.33
C ALA A 252 6.90 -14.61 6.90
N ALA A 253 6.66 -15.61 6.06
CA ALA A 253 6.42 -16.97 6.50
C ALA A 253 7.70 -17.63 7.08
N LYS A 254 8.83 -17.52 6.39
CA LYS A 254 10.11 -18.09 6.84
C LYS A 254 10.66 -17.50 8.15
N SER A 255 10.23 -16.29 8.55
CA SER A 255 10.67 -15.69 9.82
C SER A 255 10.18 -16.44 11.07
N GLU A 256 9.16 -17.28 10.98
CA GLU A 256 8.70 -18.11 12.10
C GLU A 256 9.66 -19.28 12.39
N GLU A 257 10.20 -19.94 11.37
CA GLU A 257 11.06 -21.13 11.54
C GLU A 257 12.34 -20.85 12.34
N LYS A 258 12.88 -19.63 12.24
CA LYS A 258 14.10 -19.24 12.97
C LYS A 258 13.86 -18.90 14.43
N GLN A 259 12.68 -18.42 14.80
CA GLN A 259 12.38 -18.11 16.20
C GLN A 259 12.18 -19.39 17.02
N VAL A 260 11.48 -20.38 16.46
CA VAL A 260 11.23 -21.68 17.11
C VAL A 260 12.51 -22.52 17.29
N GLN A 261 13.53 -22.35 16.45
CA GLN A 261 14.82 -23.04 16.59
C GLN A 261 15.80 -22.36 17.57
N SER A 262 15.46 -21.18 18.07
CA SER A 262 16.31 -20.39 18.97
C SER A 262 15.83 -20.30 20.42
N GLU A 263 14.68 -20.93 20.71
CA GLU A 263 14.15 -21.19 22.05
C GLU A 263 14.45 -22.64 22.49
#